data_AF-A0A952Q107-F1
#
_entry.id   AF-A0A952Q107-F1
#
_cell.length_a   1.000
_cell.length_b   1.000
_cell.length_c   1.000
_cell.angle_alpha   90.00
_cell.angle_beta   90.00
_cell.angle_gamma   90.00
#
_symmetry.space_group_name_H-M   'P 1'
#
loop_
_entity.id
_entity.type
_entity.pdbx_description
1 polymer ?
#
loop_
_entity_poly.entity_id
_entity_poly.type
_entity_poly.pdbx_seq_one_letter_code
_entity_poly.pdbx_strand_id
1 'polypeptide(L)'
;MPLVPSDIQSELAALPLLSDDALWTLARESLPEDIQYRAHRLMDKNAYGELTDAENCELEQLVQRSDRLMLRKTEAYAILRTRKYCTPCAQDALDVYEEELDAVTI
;
A
#
# COMPACT_ATOMS: atom_id res chain seq x y z
N MET A 1 8.03 10.42 14.55
CA MET A 1 7.74 8.98 14.71
C MET A 1 6.27 8.81 14.35
N PRO A 2 5.92 8.32 13.16
CA PRO A 2 4.52 8.26 12.75
C PRO A 2 3.80 7.27 13.66
N LEU A 3 2.72 7.72 14.29
CA LEU A 3 1.91 6.94 15.20
C LEU A 3 1.05 5.99 14.36
N VAL A 4 1.59 4.82 14.02
CA VAL A 4 0.79 3.78 13.36
C VAL A 4 -0.30 3.36 14.36
N PRO A 5 -1.59 3.37 13.96
CA PRO A 5 -2.69 2.99 14.85
C PRO A 5 -2.43 1.63 15.48
N SER A 6 -2.75 1.45 16.76
CA SER A 6 -2.53 0.20 17.50
C SER A 6 -3.19 -1.02 16.84
N ASP A 7 -4.30 -0.80 16.15
CA ASP A 7 -5.01 -1.84 15.40
C ASP A 7 -4.16 -2.35 14.22
N ILE A 8 -3.51 -1.43 13.50
CA ILE A 8 -2.59 -1.77 12.42
C ILE A 8 -1.35 -2.46 12.99
N GLN A 9 -0.77 -1.97 14.09
CA GLN A 9 0.41 -2.61 14.69
C GLN A 9 0.16 -4.08 15.08
N SER A 10 -1.03 -4.39 15.60
CA SER A 10 -1.40 -5.76 15.96
C SER A 10 -1.53 -6.66 14.72
N GLU A 11 -2.11 -6.13 13.63
CA GLU A 11 -2.16 -6.83 12.35
C GLU A 11 -0.76 -7.05 11.76
N LEU A 12 0.10 -6.03 11.77
CA LEU A 12 1.47 -6.11 11.27
C LEU A 12 2.31 -7.11 12.06
N ALA A 13 2.15 -7.17 13.39
CA ALA A 13 2.84 -8.14 14.24
C ALA A 13 2.38 -9.59 13.97
N ALA A 14 1.19 -9.79 13.40
CA ALA A 14 0.68 -11.10 13.00
C ALA A 14 1.15 -11.52 11.59
N LEU A 15 1.52 -10.58 10.71
CA LEU A 15 2.05 -10.86 9.37
C LEU A 15 3.25 -11.84 9.35
N PRO A 16 4.27 -11.72 10.22
CA PRO A 16 5.40 -12.65 10.21
C PRO A 16 5.04 -14.07 10.66
N LEU A 17 3.83 -14.30 11.19
CA LEU A 17 3.31 -15.64 11.50
C LEU A 17 2.61 -16.29 10.29
N LEU A 18 2.35 -15.53 9.21
CA LEU A 18 1.70 -16.03 7.99
C LEU A 18 2.69 -16.78 7.09
N SER A 19 2.15 -17.70 6.28
CA SER A 19 2.88 -18.40 5.20
C SER A 19 3.22 -17.45 4.05
N ASP A 20 4.24 -17.78 3.25
CA ASP A 20 4.66 -16.94 2.13
C ASP A 20 3.54 -16.70 1.10
N ASP A 21 2.69 -17.70 0.82
CA ASP A 21 1.53 -17.55 -0.06
C ASP A 21 0.49 -16.56 0.48
N ALA A 22 0.29 -16.55 1.79
CA ALA A 22 -0.63 -15.60 2.45
C ALA A 22 -0.04 -14.18 2.44
N LEU A 23 1.27 -14.05 2.65
CA LEU A 23 1.98 -12.77 2.48
C LEU A 23 1.91 -12.27 1.04
N TRP A 24 2.07 -13.13 0.04
CA TRP A 24 1.92 -12.76 -1.37
C TRP A 24 0.50 -12.35 -1.73
N THR A 25 -0.50 -13.04 -1.19
CA THR A 25 -1.91 -12.68 -1.39
C THR A 25 -2.20 -11.28 -0.85
N LEU A 26 -1.71 -10.99 0.35
CA LEU A 26 -1.86 -9.67 0.98
C LEU A 26 -1.00 -8.59 0.29
N ALA A 27 0.17 -8.95 -0.20
CA ALA A 27 1.06 -8.07 -0.96
C ALA A 27 0.53 -7.76 -2.38
N ARG A 28 -0.34 -8.60 -2.93
CA ARG A 28 -1.03 -8.39 -4.22
C ARG A 28 -2.42 -7.79 -4.06
N GLU A 29 -2.90 -7.62 -2.83
CA GLU A 29 -4.14 -6.92 -2.56
C GLU A 29 -4.02 -5.47 -3.05
N SER A 30 -5.06 -5.00 -3.73
CA SER A 30 -5.16 -3.64 -4.24
C SER A 30 -6.53 -3.07 -3.89
N LEU A 31 -6.63 -1.75 -3.84
CA LEU A 31 -7.95 -1.12 -3.75
C LEU A 31 -8.73 -1.49 -5.02
N PRO A 32 -10.05 -1.70 -4.92
CA PRO A 32 -10.84 -1.96 -6.11
C PRO A 32 -10.79 -0.74 -7.06
N GLU A 33 -10.82 -1.01 -8.36
CA GLU A 33 -10.55 -0.02 -9.41
C GLU A 33 -11.49 1.19 -9.37
N ASP A 34 -12.74 0.99 -8.92
CA ASP A 34 -13.73 2.05 -8.73
C ASP A 34 -13.27 3.09 -7.70
N ILE A 35 -12.65 2.64 -6.62
CA ILE A 35 -12.12 3.51 -5.57
C ILE A 35 -10.85 4.23 -6.05
N GLN A 36 -9.99 3.55 -6.80
CA GLN A 36 -8.80 4.16 -7.39
C GLN A 36 -9.18 5.27 -8.39
N TYR A 37 -10.13 4.99 -9.28
CA TYR A 37 -10.64 5.96 -10.24
C TYR A 37 -11.26 7.17 -9.53
N ARG A 38 -12.00 6.94 -8.45
CA ARG A 38 -12.63 8.00 -7.67
C ARG A 38 -11.59 8.86 -6.93
N ALA A 39 -10.56 8.25 -6.35
CA ALA A 39 -9.44 8.96 -5.75
C ALA A 39 -8.71 9.83 -6.79
N HIS A 40 -8.43 9.30 -7.99
CA HIS A 40 -7.79 10.03 -9.07
C HIS A 40 -8.62 11.26 -9.50
N ARG A 41 -9.93 11.07 -9.69
CA ARG A 41 -10.85 12.16 -10.04
C ARG A 41 -10.89 13.26 -8.99
N LEU A 42 -10.81 12.90 -7.71
CA LEU A 42 -10.74 13.87 -6.61
C LEU A 42 -9.37 14.56 -6.55
N MET A 43 -8.28 13.85 -6.81
CA MET A 43 -6.94 14.46 -6.91
C MET A 43 -6.85 15.44 -8.07
N ASP A 44 -7.38 15.10 -9.25
CA ASP A 44 -7.45 16.01 -10.40
C ASP A 44 -8.17 17.30 -10.03
N LYS A 45 -9.37 17.18 -9.45
CA LYS A 45 -10.14 18.34 -8.99
C LYS A 45 -9.39 19.15 -7.91
N ASN A 46 -8.58 18.50 -7.08
CA ASN A 46 -7.77 19.17 -6.06
C ASN A 46 -6.67 20.01 -6.72
N ALA A 47 -6.02 19.46 -7.76
CA ALA A 47 -5.03 20.17 -8.56
C ALA A 47 -5.62 21.42 -9.24
N TYR A 48 -6.91 21.37 -9.62
CA TYR A 48 -7.63 22.54 -10.15
C TYR A 48 -8.18 23.48 -9.07
N GLY A 49 -8.08 23.14 -7.78
CA GLY A 49 -8.60 23.93 -6.67
C GLY A 49 -10.13 23.98 -6.60
N GLU A 50 -10.82 23.04 -7.25
CA GLU A 50 -12.30 22.97 -7.32
C GLU A 50 -12.91 22.06 -6.25
N LEU A 51 -12.11 21.60 -5.28
CA LEU A 51 -12.58 20.66 -4.26
C LEU A 51 -13.47 21.34 -3.22
N THR A 52 -14.64 20.75 -3.00
CA THR A 52 -15.50 21.11 -1.87
C THR A 52 -14.99 20.49 -0.57
N ASP A 53 -15.37 21.04 0.58
CA ASP A 53 -15.01 20.47 1.89
C ASP A 53 -15.47 19.01 2.06
N ALA A 54 -16.62 18.66 1.46
CA ALA A 54 -17.13 17.30 1.46
C ALA A 54 -16.25 16.34 0.63
N GLU A 55 -15.80 16.79 -0.55
CA GLU A 55 -14.89 16.04 -1.41
C GLU A 55 -13.48 15.93 -0.83
N ASN A 56 -13.02 16.94 -0.07
CA ASN A 56 -11.76 16.90 0.67
C ASN A 56 -11.82 15.83 1.76
N CYS A 57 -12.91 15.79 2.53
CA CYS A 57 -13.10 14.75 3.53
C CYS A 57 -13.19 13.35 2.91
N GLU A 58 -13.81 13.22 1.73
CA GLU A 58 -13.85 11.97 0.97
C GLU A 58 -12.45 11.57 0.49
N LEU A 59 -11.68 12.50 -0.07
CA LEU A 59 -10.31 12.27 -0.52
C LEU A 59 -9.39 11.84 0.63
N GLU A 60 -9.46 12.52 1.78
CA GLU A 60 -8.68 12.15 2.97
C GLU A 60 -8.99 10.73 3.45
N GLN A 61 -10.26 10.32 3.44
CA GLN A 61 -10.66 8.96 3.80
C GLN A 61 -10.12 7.93 2.80
N LEU A 62 -10.14 8.24 1.50
CA LEU A 62 -9.58 7.38 0.47
C LEU A 62 -8.07 7.24 0.60
N VAL A 63 -7.37 8.35 0.87
CA VAL A 63 -5.92 8.37 1.11
C VAL A 63 -5.57 7.55 2.35
N GLN A 64 -6.26 7.77 3.48
CA GLN A 64 -6.02 6.97 4.70
C GLN A 64 -6.25 5.46 4.46
N ARG A 65 -7.26 5.10 3.66
CA ARG A 65 -7.52 3.70 3.31
C ARG A 65 -6.41 3.13 2.44
N SER A 66 -5.92 3.91 1.48
CA SER A 66 -4.78 3.55 0.63
C SER A 66 -3.50 3.38 1.46
N ASP A 67 -3.19 4.33 2.33
CA ASP A 67 -2.02 4.32 3.22
C ASP A 67 -2.00 3.08 4.12
N ARG A 68 -3.15 2.71 4.68
CA ARG A 68 -3.27 1.48 5.50
C ARG A 68 -2.96 0.23 4.68
N LEU A 69 -3.46 0.15 3.46
CA LEU A 69 -3.19 -0.98 2.56
C LEU A 69 -1.73 -0.99 2.12
N MET A 70 -1.15 0.17 1.81
CA MET A 70 0.26 0.32 1.46
C MET A 70 1.19 -0.07 2.61
N LEU A 71 0.87 0.28 3.85
CA LEU A 71 1.64 -0.13 5.04
C LEU A 71 1.66 -1.66 5.20
N ARG A 72 0.49 -2.30 5.08
CA ARG A 72 0.38 -3.76 5.15
C ARG A 72 1.17 -4.46 4.04
N LYS A 73 1.08 -3.94 2.81
CA LYS A 73 1.86 -4.46 1.66
C LYS A 73 3.36 -4.28 1.88
N THR A 74 3.78 -3.10 2.29
CA THR A 74 5.20 -2.79 2.54
C THR A 74 5.79 -3.72 3.59
N GLU A 75 5.08 -3.96 4.69
CA GLU A 75 5.52 -4.91 5.72
C GLU A 75 5.56 -6.35 5.20
N ALA A 76 4.53 -6.79 4.47
CA ALA A 76 4.50 -8.12 3.86
C ALA A 76 5.66 -8.33 2.88
N TYR A 77 5.94 -7.33 2.03
CA TYR A 77 7.10 -7.34 1.14
C TYR A 77 8.43 -7.33 1.92
N ALA A 78 8.55 -6.54 2.99
CA ALA A 78 9.74 -6.52 3.83
C ALA A 78 10.00 -7.88 4.49
N ILE A 79 8.95 -8.58 4.94
CA ILE A 79 9.03 -9.93 5.50
C ILE A 79 9.39 -10.94 4.40
N LEU A 80 8.72 -10.92 3.25
CA LEU A 80 9.03 -11.79 2.10
C LEU A 80 10.47 -11.59 1.63
N ARG A 81 10.93 -10.33 1.58
CA ARG A 81 12.30 -9.95 1.30
C ARG A 81 13.22 -10.56 2.36
N THR A 82 12.96 -10.32 3.64
CA THR A 82 13.81 -10.85 4.72
C THR A 82 13.87 -12.39 4.68
N ARG A 83 12.76 -13.08 4.39
CA ARG A 83 12.71 -14.54 4.26
C ARG A 83 13.47 -15.06 3.04
N LYS A 84 13.30 -14.45 1.87
CA LYS A 84 14.04 -14.81 0.65
C LYS A 84 15.52 -14.45 0.71
N TYR A 85 15.90 -13.38 1.42
CA TYR A 85 17.29 -13.02 1.68
C TYR A 85 17.90 -13.83 2.84
N CYS A 86 17.08 -14.46 3.69
CA CYS A 86 17.50 -15.37 4.76
C CYS A 86 17.62 -16.82 4.27
N THR A 87 17.21 -17.14 3.04
CA THR A 87 17.79 -18.27 2.30
C THR A 87 19.21 -17.90 1.90
N PRO A 88 20.25 -18.59 2.41
CA PRO A 88 21.60 -18.38 1.92
C PRO A 88 21.60 -18.72 0.42
N CYS A 89 22.08 -17.77 -0.40
CA CYS A 89 22.29 -17.80 -1.85
C CYS A 89 21.06 -17.80 -2.79
N ALA A 90 20.58 -16.60 -3.17
CA ALA A 90 20.30 -16.21 -4.56
C ALA A 90 19.94 -14.71 -4.64
N GLN A 91 20.87 -13.90 -5.16
CA GLN A 91 20.55 -12.66 -5.89
C GLN A 91 19.39 -12.93 -6.85
N ASP A 92 18.39 -12.05 -6.96
CA ASP A 92 17.52 -11.82 -8.15
C ASP A 92 16.09 -11.34 -7.77
N ALA A 93 15.95 -10.26 -6.99
CA ALA A 93 14.63 -9.69 -6.72
C ALA A 93 14.65 -8.17 -6.48
N LEU A 94 15.23 -7.41 -7.42
CA LEU A 94 15.10 -5.95 -7.45
C LEU A 94 14.15 -5.44 -8.56
N ASP A 95 13.51 -6.32 -9.33
CA ASP A 95 12.75 -5.91 -10.52
C ASP A 95 11.26 -5.61 -10.26
N VAL A 96 10.74 -5.79 -9.03
CA VAL A 96 9.29 -5.62 -8.76
C VAL A 96 8.93 -4.20 -8.30
N TYR A 97 9.91 -3.31 -8.15
CA TYR A 97 9.68 -1.96 -7.60
C TYR A 97 9.50 -0.85 -8.64
N GLU A 98 9.71 -1.10 -9.95
CA GLU A 98 9.63 -0.04 -10.97
C GLU A 98 8.28 0.07 -11.69
N GLU A 99 7.47 -1.00 -11.79
CA GLU A 99 6.28 -0.95 -12.67
C GLU A 99 5.05 -0.22 -12.05
N GLU A 100 4.92 -0.16 -10.72
CA GLU A 100 3.77 0.49 -10.06
C GLU A 100 4.02 1.99 -9.76
N LEU A 101 5.27 2.47 -9.86
CA LEU A 101 5.62 3.87 -9.63
C LEU A 101 5.44 4.75 -10.88
N ASP A 102 5.42 4.13 -12.07
CA ASP A 102 5.15 4.83 -13.34
C ASP A 102 3.66 5.14 -13.56
N ALA A 103 2.75 4.54 -12.79
CA ALA A 103 1.32 4.83 -12.87
C ALA A 103 0.89 6.06 -12.03
N VAL A 104 1.76 6.61 -11.18
CA VAL A 104 1.45 7.73 -10.27
C VAL A 104 2.22 9.01 -10.63
N THR A 105 3.02 8.99 -11.69
CA THR A 105 3.68 10.20 -12.21
C THR A 105 3.07 10.60 -13.56
N ILE A 106 1.99 11.39 -13.51
CA ILE A 106 1.59 12.29 -14.60
C ILE A 106 1.42 13.69 -14.02
#